data_AF-A0A7J9I2J3-F1
#
_entry.id   AF-A0A7J9I2J3-F1
#
_cell.length_a   1.000
_cell.length_b   1.000
_cell.length_c   1.000
_cell.angle_alpha   90.00
_cell.angle_beta   90.00
_cell.angle_gamma   90.00
#
_symmetry.space_group_name_H-M   'P 1'
#
loop_
_entity.id
_entity.type
_entity.pdbx_description
1 polymer ?
#
loop_
_entity_poly.entity_id
_entity_poly.type
_entity_poly.pdbx_seq_one_letter_code
_entity_poly.pdbx_strand_id
1 'polypeptide(L)' 'LGEGRSYLGFGTGKSHEGVIKFGFSPVKGKANHPIENCHVAKFMQIQQHKLGLFSVYDGHLGDIISSYLKKHLFANILNK' A
#
# COMPACT_ATOMS: atom_id res chain seq x y z
N LEU A 1 -25.56 -0.15 3.28
CA LEU A 1 -24.73 0.90 3.90
C LEU A 1 -23.38 0.27 4.24
N GLY A 2 -22.41 0.39 3.33
CA GLY A 2 -21.10 -0.24 3.49
C GLY A 2 -20.26 0.53 4.50
N GLU A 3 -20.03 -0.06 5.67
CA GLU A 3 -19.04 0.44 6.63
C GLU A 3 -17.68 0.53 5.93
N GLY A 4 -17.17 1.75 5.77
CA GLY A 4 -15.79 1.95 5.38
C GLY A 4 -14.91 1.41 6.49
N ARG A 5 -14.42 0.17 6.35
CA ARG A 5 -13.45 -0.40 7.30
C ARG A 5 -12.18 0.43 7.26
N SER A 6 -12.03 1.34 8.22
CA SER A 6 -10.72 1.87 8.58
C SER A 6 -9.92 0.72 9.18
N TYR A 7 -8.83 0.33 8.54
CA TYR A 7 -7.88 -0.61 9.12
C TYR A 7 -6.56 0.11 9.28
N LEU A 8 -6.10 0.19 10.53
CA LEU A 8 -4.78 0.67 10.87
C LEU A 8 -3.78 -0.44 10.60
N GLY A 9 -2.65 -0.08 10.01
CA GLY A 9 -1.54 -1.00 9.85
C GLY A 9 -0.23 -0.30 10.10
N PHE A 10 0.72 -1.05 10.64
CA PHE A 10 2.07 -0.57 10.88
C PHE A 10 3.03 -1.75 10.75
N GLY A 11 4.31 -1.43 10.62
CA GLY A 11 5.33 -2.46 10.52
C GLY A 11 6.74 -1.90 10.72
N THR A 12 7.67 -2.83 10.93
CA THR A 12 9.08 -2.50 11.17
C THR A 12 10.00 -3.33 10.29
N GLY A 13 10.97 -2.67 9.69
CA GLY A 13 12.05 -3.20 8.89
C GLY A 13 13.37 -3.03 9.61
N LYS A 14 14.33 -3.91 9.33
CA LYS A 14 15.72 -3.76 9.77
C LYS A 14 16.61 -3.94 8.55
N SER A 15 17.56 -3.04 8.38
CA SER A 15 18.65 -3.14 7.40
C SER A 15 19.98 -2.93 8.13
N HIS A 16 21.10 -3.02 7.40
CA HIS A 16 22.42 -2.69 7.93
C HIS A 16 22.50 -1.24 8.44
N GLU A 17 21.69 -0.34 7.87
CA GLU A 17 21.66 1.09 8.22
C GLU A 17 20.74 1.42 9.40
N GLY A 18 19.99 0.44 9.91
CA GLY A 18 19.17 0.60 11.12
C GLY A 18 17.75 0.07 11.00
N VAL A 19 16.87 0.56 11.89
CA VAL A 19 15.47 0.13 11.99
C VAL A 19 14.58 1.15 11.29
N ILE A 20 13.81 0.69 10.29
CA ILE A 20 12.78 1.48 9.62
C ILE A 20 11.42 1.13 10.24
N LYS A 21 10.59 2.11 10.52
CA LYS A 21 9.21 1.89 11.00
C LYS A 21 8.24 2.61 10.06
N PHE A 22 7.08 2.03 9.80
CA PHE A 22 6.03 2.65 9.00
C PHE A 22 4.66 2.42 9.63
N GLY A 23 3.70 3.27 9.27
CA GLY A 23 2.30 3.15 9.63
C GLY A 23 1.40 3.76 8.55
N PHE A 24 0.15 3.33 8.50
CA PHE A 24 -0.87 3.87 7.61
C PHE A 24 -2.26 3.80 8.24
N SER A 25 -3.12 4.74 7.84
CA SER A 25 -4.51 4.83 8.28
C SER A 25 -5.38 5.34 7.12
N PRO A 26 -6.05 4.44 6.36
CA PRO A 26 -6.96 4.83 5.31
C PRO A 26 -8.29 5.24 5.93
N VAL A 27 -8.76 6.44 5.59
CA VAL A 27 -10.01 7.02 6.10
C VAL A 27 -10.88 7.41 4.92
N LYS A 28 -12.15 6.97 4.92
CA LYS A 28 -13.14 7.45 3.95
C LYS A 28 -13.55 8.87 4.33
N GLY A 29 -13.39 9.81 3.41
CA GLY A 29 -13.90 11.18 3.56
C GLY A 29 -15.43 11.28 3.43
N LYS A 30 -15.95 12.51 3.34
CA LYS A 30 -17.39 12.79 3.25
C LYS A 30 -18.03 12.48 1.90
N ALA A 31 -17.23 12.08 0.91
CA ALA A 31 -17.73 11.83 -0.43
C ALA A 31 -18.67 10.60 -0.47
N ASN A 32 -19.71 10.69 -1.29
CA ASN A 32 -20.72 9.63 -1.38
C ASN A 32 -20.28 8.44 -2.25
N HIS A 33 -19.15 8.55 -2.95
CA HIS A 33 -18.56 7.44 -3.70
C HIS A 33 -17.81 6.45 -2.77
N PRO A 34 -17.60 5.19 -3.19
CA PRO A 34 -16.71 4.25 -2.51
C PRO A 34 -15.28 4.79 -2.38
N ILE A 35 -14.49 4.23 -1.46
CA ILE A 35 -13.06 4.56 -1.42
C ILE A 35 -12.37 3.90 -2.60
N GLU A 36 -11.77 4.69 -3.48
CA GLU A 36 -11.07 4.21 -4.68
C GLU A 36 -9.55 4.17 -4.47
N ASN A 37 -9.07 4.86 -3.42
CA ASN A 37 -7.67 4.87 -3.05
C ASN A 37 -7.21 3.50 -2.53
N CYS A 38 -6.06 3.08 -3.02
CA CYS A 38 -5.37 1.89 -2.55
C CYS A 38 -3.99 2.27 -2.02
N HIS A 39 -3.42 1.43 -1.15
CA HIS A 39 -2.04 1.58 -0.73
C HIS A 39 -1.33 0.22 -0.71
N VAL A 40 0.00 0.26 -0.69
CA VAL A 40 0.87 -0.85 -0.32
C VAL A 40 1.80 -0.33 0.76
N ALA A 41 1.94 -1.08 1.84
CA ALA A 41 2.93 -0.81 2.87
C ALA A 41 3.37 -2.16 3.46
N LYS A 42 4.48 -2.68 2.93
CA LYS A 42 4.99 -4.00 3.34
C LYS A 42 6.50 -4.08 3.22
N PHE A 43 7.08 -4.95 4.04
CA PHE A 43 8.43 -5.45 3.78
C PHE A 43 8.35 -6.79 3.05
N MET A 44 9.29 -7.03 2.15
CA MET A 44 9.49 -8.32 1.52
C MET A 44 10.97 -8.68 1.47
N GLN A 45 11.28 -9.96 1.48
CA GLN A 45 12.63 -10.45 1.29
C GLN A 45 12.85 -10.69 -0.20
N ILE A 46 13.92 -10.11 -0.76
CA ILE A 46 14.38 -10.37 -2.12
C ILE A 46 15.82 -10.81 -2.02
N GLN A 47 16.10 -12.06 -2.38
CA GLN A 47 17.40 -12.69 -2.17
C GLN A 47 17.82 -12.55 -0.68
N GLN A 48 18.97 -11.94 -0.40
CA GLN A 48 19.48 -11.73 0.95
C GLN A 48 19.12 -10.34 1.52
N HIS A 49 18.36 -9.52 0.78
CA HIS A 49 18.01 -8.17 1.18
C HIS A 49 16.54 -8.05 1.59
N LYS A 50 16.31 -7.31 2.68
CA LYS A 50 14.95 -6.90 3.08
C LYS A 50 14.61 -5.59 2.38
N LEU A 51 13.60 -5.60 1.53
CA LEU A 51 13.11 -4.45 0.79
C LEU A 51 11.81 -3.92 1.39
N GLY A 52 11.73 -2.61 1.61
CA GLY A 52 10.50 -1.92 1.99
C GLY A 52 9.78 -1.39 0.75
N LEU A 53 8.50 -1.71 0.59
CA LEU A 53 7.66 -1.26 -0.51
C LEU A 53 6.49 -0.45 0.02
N PHE A 54 6.44 0.81 -0.40
CA PHE A 54 5.44 1.79 0.04
C PHE A 54 4.89 2.55 -1.16
N SER A 55 3.56 2.61 -1.29
CA SER A 55 2.89 3.38 -2.33
C SER A 55 1.46 3.74 -1.91
N VAL A 56 0.98 4.86 -2.45
CA VAL A 56 -0.42 5.28 -2.39
C VAL A 56 -0.89 5.51 -3.82
N TYR A 57 -2.07 5.00 -4.14
CA TYR A 57 -2.70 5.13 -5.45
C TYR A 57 -4.00 5.89 -5.26
N ASP A 58 -4.16 7.01 -5.97
CA ASP A 58 -5.40 7.76 -6.03
C ASP A 58 -6.28 7.24 -7.16
N GLY A 59 -7.38 6.58 -6.81
CA GLY A 59 -8.33 6.05 -7.78
C GLY A 59 -9.25 7.16 -8.28
N HIS A 60 -9.65 7.08 -9.55
CA HIS A 60 -10.62 7.99 -10.14
C HIS A 60 -11.53 7.22 -11.06
N LEU A 61 -12.85 7.44 -10.94
CA LEU A 61 -13.89 6.76 -11.72
C LEU A 61 -13.90 5.24 -11.50
N GLY A 62 -13.59 4.81 -10.28
CA GLY A 62 -13.56 3.41 -9.84
C GLY A 62 -12.19 2.97 -9.30
N ASP A 63 -12.19 1.81 -8.64
CA ASP A 63 -11.01 1.22 -7.98
C ASP A 63 -10.25 0.21 -8.84
N ILE A 64 -10.72 -0.06 -10.07
CA ILE A 64 -10.15 -1.10 -10.95
C ILE A 64 -8.67 -0.82 -11.23
N ILE A 65 -8.33 0.42 -11.61
CA ILE A 65 -6.95 0.80 -11.95
C ILE A 65 -6.05 0.82 -10.72
N SER A 66 -6.50 1.43 -9.62
CA SER A 66 -5.72 1.49 -8.37
C SER A 66 -5.48 0.09 -7.79
N SER A 67 -6.46 -0.81 -7.90
CA SER A 67 -6.34 -2.23 -7.53
C SER A 67 -5.38 -2.99 -8.43
N TYR A 68 -5.42 -2.75 -9.75
CA TYR A 68 -4.47 -3.33 -10.70
C TYR A 68 -3.03 -2.91 -10.37
N LEU A 69 -2.79 -1.62 -10.12
CA LEU A 69 -1.48 -1.10 -9.73
C LEU A 69 -1.00 -1.70 -8.41
N LYS A 70 -1.86 -1.75 -7.39
CA LYS A 70 -1.56 -2.38 -6.09
C LYS A 70 -1.09 -3.83 -6.25
N LYS A 71 -1.67 -4.57 -7.19
CA LYS A 71 -1.34 -5.97 -7.44
C LYS A 71 -0.10 -6.17 -8.31
N HIS A 72 0.10 -5.33 -9.32
CA HIS A 72 1.06 -5.60 -10.39
C HIS A 72 2.26 -4.65 -10.46
N LEU A 73 2.16 -3.42 -9.95
CA LEU A 73 3.20 -2.39 -10.16
C LEU A 73 4.57 -2.83 -9.63
N PHE A 74 4.65 -3.26 -8.37
CA PHE A 74 5.94 -3.66 -7.79
C PHE A 74 6.51 -4.92 -8.41
N ALA A 75 5.67 -5.89 -8.78
CA ALA A 75 6.13 -7.07 -9.51
C ALA A 75 6.76 -6.66 -10.85
N ASN A 76 6.14 -5.72 -11.57
CA ASN A 76 6.67 -5.22 -12.82
C ASN A 76 7.95 -4.38 -12.66
N ILE A 77 8.10 -3.64 -11.56
CA ILE A 77 9.33 -2.88 -11.26
C ILE A 77 10.48 -3.82 -10.91
N LEU A 78 10.22 -4.87 -10.13
CA LEU A 78 11.23 -5.80 -9.63
C LEU A 78 11.63 -6.89 -10.63
N ASN A 79 10.81 -7.14 -11.65
CA ASN A 79 11.10 -8.06 -12.75
C ASN A 79 11.68 -7.36 -13.99
N LYS A 80 12.15 -6.12 -13.84
CA LYS A 80 12.97 -5.41 -14.83
C LYS A 80 14.43 -5.49 -14.43
#